data_AF-A0A3P6ECW2-F1
#
_entry.id   AF-A0A3P6ECW2-F1
#
_cell.length_a   1.000
_cell.length_b   1.000
_cell.length_c   1.000
_cell.angle_alpha   90.00
_cell.angle_beta   90.00
_cell.angle_gamma   90.00
#
_symmetry.space_group_name_H-M   'P 1'
#
loop_
_entity.id
_entity.type
_entity.pdbx_description
1 polymer ?
#
loop_
_entity_poly.entity_id
_entity_poly.type
_entity_poly.pdbx_seq_one_letter_code
_entity_poly.pdbx_strand_id
1 'polypeptide(L)'
;MDGNVTLFGSLKRFFTSLPVDLPKKHGRGGQSALRFARLRKEKRHNYVRKTAEVATTQFYINPATSQPNVAGLILGGSAGFKTELSQSEMFDPPLQAKILNIVDVSYGGENGFNKAIELFAEILSNVKFIQEKKLIGKYFEEISQETGKYVFGVEDT
;
A
#
# COMPACT_ATOMS: atom_id res chain seq x y z
N MET A 1 18.69 15.90 10.55
CA MET A 1 19.15 16.06 9.16
C MET A 1 18.24 15.16 8.34
N ASP A 2 17.09 15.69 7.96
CA ASP A 2 15.90 14.85 7.73
C ASP A 2 15.51 14.96 6.25
N GLY A 3 15.89 13.94 5.48
CA GLY A 3 15.61 13.84 4.05
C GLY A 3 14.45 12.90 3.77
N ASN A 4 13.40 13.43 3.15
CA ASN A 4 12.25 12.72 2.57
C ASN A 4 12.68 11.55 1.69
N VAL A 5 11.94 10.42 1.69
CA VAL A 5 12.28 9.41 0.69
C VAL A 5 11.33 8.39 0.03
N THR A 6 10.97 8.67 -1.22
CA THR A 6 10.35 7.77 -2.22
C THR A 6 11.29 6.64 -2.74
N LEU A 7 10.71 5.50 -3.18
CA LEU A 7 11.43 4.34 -3.75
C LEU A 7 11.70 4.51 -5.26
N PHE A 8 12.98 4.46 -5.63
CA PHE A 8 13.48 4.29 -7.01
C PHE A 8 14.50 3.14 -7.03
N GLY A 9 14.22 2.05 -7.75
CA GLY A 9 15.16 0.92 -7.96
C GLY A 9 15.42 0.04 -6.72
N SER A 10 16.68 -0.26 -6.44
CA SER A 10 17.18 -1.12 -5.33
C SER A 10 17.50 -0.34 -4.03
N LEU A 11 17.16 0.95 -3.97
CA LEU A 11 17.37 1.78 -2.79
C LEU A 11 16.24 1.60 -1.78
N LYS A 12 16.53 0.94 -0.66
CA LYS A 12 15.63 0.87 0.50
C LYS A 12 15.74 2.17 1.28
N ARG A 13 14.62 2.84 1.49
CA ARG A 13 14.62 4.10 2.23
C ARG A 13 13.40 4.18 3.14
N PHE A 14 13.64 4.62 4.37
CA PHE A 14 12.65 4.65 5.44
C PHE A 14 12.18 6.09 5.63
N PHE A 15 10.89 6.33 5.48
CA PHE A 15 10.33 7.69 5.55
C PHE A 15 10.06 8.15 6.98
N THR A 16 9.21 7.41 7.69
CA THR A 16 8.77 7.82 9.02
C THR A 16 8.39 6.62 9.88
N SER A 17 8.89 6.62 11.11
CA SER A 17 8.44 5.75 12.19
C SER A 17 7.53 6.54 13.12
N LEU A 18 6.35 6.00 13.40
CA LEU A 18 5.45 6.55 14.41
C LEU A 18 5.35 5.51 15.53
N PRO A 19 6.11 5.64 16.63
CA PRO A 19 5.92 4.78 17.78
C PRO A 19 4.55 5.09 18.40
N VAL A 20 3.72 4.07 18.56
CA VAL A 20 2.39 4.22 19.15
C VAL A 20 2.19 3.17 20.24
N ASP A 21 1.87 3.65 21.44
CA ASP A 21 1.52 2.80 22.57
C ASP A 21 0.01 2.54 22.63
N LEU A 22 -0.37 1.34 22.20
CA LEU A 22 -1.75 0.88 22.17
C LEU A 22 -2.08 0.10 23.45
N PRO A 23 -3.16 0.44 24.17
CA PRO A 23 -3.53 -0.24 25.40
C PRO A 23 -3.82 -1.71 25.13
N LYS A 24 -3.14 -2.63 25.83
CA LYS A 24 -3.27 -4.08 25.63
C LYS A 24 -4.69 -4.59 25.92
N LYS A 25 -5.05 -5.73 25.32
CA LYS A 25 -6.31 -6.40 25.62
C LYS A 25 -6.28 -6.84 27.08
N HIS A 26 -7.22 -6.34 27.88
CA HIS A 26 -7.38 -6.78 29.26
C HIS A 26 -8.29 -8.02 29.29
N GLY A 27 -7.84 -9.07 29.98
CA GLY A 27 -8.61 -10.30 30.18
C GLY A 27 -9.33 -10.38 31.52
N ARG A 28 -9.12 -9.40 32.41
CA ARG A 28 -9.74 -9.35 33.74
C ARG A 28 -11.07 -8.59 33.67
N GLY A 29 -12.15 -9.23 34.11
CA GLY A 29 -13.49 -8.63 34.17
C GLY A 29 -13.63 -7.56 35.25
N GLY A 30 -14.70 -6.78 35.18
CA GLY A 30 -15.05 -5.73 36.16
C GLY A 30 -15.99 -4.67 35.57
N GLN A 31 -16.52 -3.79 36.42
CA GLN A 31 -17.44 -2.70 36.01
C GLN A 31 -16.80 -1.75 34.97
N SER A 32 -15.49 -1.56 35.05
CA SER A 32 -14.72 -0.72 34.13
C SER A 32 -14.26 -1.44 32.85
N ALA A 33 -14.50 -2.75 32.71
CA ALA A 33 -14.00 -3.54 31.57
C ALA A 33 -14.53 -3.02 30.22
N LEU A 34 -15.81 -2.64 30.16
CA LEU A 34 -16.43 -2.09 28.95
C LEU A 34 -15.77 -0.75 28.54
N ARG A 35 -15.48 0.11 29.51
CA ARG A 35 -14.81 1.40 29.29
C ARG A 35 -13.41 1.20 28.70
N PHE A 36 -12.62 0.28 29.25
CA PHE A 36 -11.28 -0.02 28.72
C PHE A 36 -11.32 -0.63 27.32
N ALA A 37 -12.30 -1.48 27.02
CA ALA A 37 -12.52 -2.01 25.69
C ALA A 37 -12.84 -0.89 24.68
N ARG A 38 -13.68 0.08 25.07
CA ARG A 38 -14.01 1.25 24.25
C ARG A 38 -12.79 2.14 24.01
N LEU A 39 -12.05 2.50 25.07
CA LEU A 39 -10.82 3.29 24.96
C LEU A 39 -9.79 2.64 24.04
N ARG A 40 -9.69 1.30 24.06
CA ARG A 40 -8.82 0.54 23.15
C ARG A 40 -9.30 0.61 21.71
N LYS A 41 -10.61 0.51 21.44
CA LYS A 41 -11.15 0.68 20.09
C LYS A 41 -10.93 2.10 19.57
N GLU A 42 -11.18 3.12 20.38
CA GLU A 42 -10.95 4.53 20.03
C GLU A 42 -9.49 4.81 19.72
N LYS A 43 -8.55 4.38 20.57
CA LYS A 43 -7.11 4.53 20.29
C LYS A 43 -6.65 3.81 19.01
N ARG A 44 -7.20 2.62 18.73
CA ARG A 44 -6.92 1.90 17.48
C ARG A 44 -7.45 2.64 16.26
N HIS A 45 -8.67 3.16 16.32
CA HIS A 45 -9.25 3.95 15.25
C HIS A 45 -8.45 5.23 14.98
N ASN A 46 -8.04 5.94 16.05
CA ASN A 46 -7.18 7.14 15.94
C ASN A 46 -5.81 6.81 15.34
N TYR A 47 -5.24 5.64 15.66
CA TYR A 47 -4.00 5.20 15.06
C TYR A 47 -4.15 5.00 13.55
N VAL A 48 -5.19 4.27 13.11
CA VAL A 48 -5.47 4.05 11.69
C VAL A 48 -5.68 5.37 10.95
N ARG A 49 -6.45 6.30 11.56
CA ARG A 49 -6.65 7.65 11.00
C ARG A 49 -5.34 8.39 10.82
N LYS A 50 -4.52 8.47 11.87
CA LYS A 50 -3.22 9.16 11.82
C LYS A 50 -2.29 8.52 10.79
N THR A 51 -2.29 7.19 10.66
CA THR A 51 -1.48 6.51 9.63
C THR A 51 -1.99 6.79 8.23
N ALA A 52 -3.30 6.87 8.03
CA ALA A 52 -3.90 7.22 6.74
C ALA A 52 -3.54 8.66 6.34
N GLU A 53 -3.70 9.63 7.23
CA GLU A 53 -3.34 11.04 6.99
C GLU A 53 -1.85 11.22 6.68
N VAL A 54 -0.97 10.52 7.40
CA VAL A 54 0.47 10.56 7.15
C VAL A 54 0.81 9.91 5.81
N ALA A 55 0.16 8.79 5.46
CA ALA A 55 0.34 8.17 4.16
C ALA A 55 -0.13 9.09 3.03
N THR A 56 -1.29 9.72 3.17
CA THR A 56 -1.79 10.72 2.21
C THR A 56 -0.79 11.85 2.05
N THR A 57 -0.42 12.54 3.13
CA THR A 57 0.48 13.71 3.03
C THR A 57 1.86 13.38 2.44
N GLN A 58 2.40 12.18 2.69
CA GLN A 58 3.71 11.77 2.19
C GLN A 58 3.70 11.21 0.77
N PHE A 59 2.65 10.46 0.40
CA PHE A 59 2.55 9.79 -0.90
C PHE A 59 1.72 10.58 -1.94
N TYR A 60 0.98 11.60 -1.49
CA TYR A 60 0.16 12.49 -2.32
C TYR A 60 0.82 13.85 -2.49
N ILE A 61 1.72 13.99 -3.47
CA ILE A 61 2.22 15.30 -3.90
C ILE A 61 2.50 15.24 -5.40
N ASN A 62 1.44 15.36 -6.20
CA ASN A 62 1.52 16.03 -7.50
C ASN A 62 0.35 17.01 -7.56
N PRO A 63 0.55 18.29 -7.17
CA PRO A 63 -0.51 19.29 -7.15
C PRO A 63 -1.11 19.58 -8.53
N ALA A 64 -0.45 19.14 -9.62
CA ALA A 64 -0.90 19.33 -11.00
C ALA A 64 -1.82 18.22 -11.54
N THR A 65 -1.73 16.99 -11.03
CA THR A 65 -2.44 15.83 -11.61
C THR A 65 -3.37 15.11 -10.64
N SER A 66 -3.39 15.48 -9.35
CA SER A 66 -4.22 14.82 -8.32
C SER A 66 -4.06 13.29 -8.30
N GLN A 67 -2.89 12.80 -8.72
CA GLN A 67 -2.58 11.38 -8.84
C GLN A 67 -1.47 10.99 -7.86
N PRO A 68 -1.52 9.76 -7.30
CA PRO A 68 -0.49 9.26 -6.42
C PRO A 68 0.85 9.11 -7.17
N ASN A 69 1.96 9.50 -6.52
CA ASN A 69 3.31 9.43 -7.09
C ASN A 69 3.88 7.99 -7.12
N VAL A 70 3.14 7.01 -6.62
CA VAL A 70 3.57 5.62 -6.51
C VAL A 70 2.87 4.75 -7.55
N ALA A 71 3.63 3.85 -8.17
CA ALA A 71 3.10 2.88 -9.14
C ALA A 71 2.17 1.85 -8.47
N GLY A 72 2.45 1.51 -7.20
CA GLY A 72 1.63 0.65 -6.38
C GLY A 72 1.99 0.78 -4.90
N LEU A 73 1.03 0.44 -4.05
CA LEU A 73 1.14 0.50 -2.60
C LEU A 73 0.95 -0.89 -2.01
N ILE A 74 1.67 -1.18 -0.94
CA ILE A 74 1.63 -2.48 -0.31
C ILE A 74 1.50 -2.31 1.19
N LEU A 75 0.56 -3.04 1.80
CA LEU A 75 0.30 -2.98 3.22
C LEU A 75 0.92 -4.18 3.93
N GLY A 76 1.95 -3.93 4.73
CA GLY A 76 2.62 -4.94 5.55
C GLY A 76 2.29 -4.75 7.03
N GLY A 77 1.93 -5.82 7.72
CA GLY A 77 1.72 -5.77 9.16
C GLY A 77 1.31 -7.09 9.78
N SER A 78 1.40 -7.15 11.10
CA SER A 78 0.86 -8.25 11.89
C SER A 78 -0.59 -7.94 12.29
N ALA A 79 -1.44 -8.97 12.32
CA ALA A 79 -2.85 -8.90 12.69
C ALA A 79 -3.74 -8.08 11.72
N GLY A 80 -5.01 -7.91 12.09
CA GLY A 80 -6.05 -7.30 11.25
C GLY A 80 -6.01 -5.76 11.10
N PHE A 81 -4.96 -5.08 11.56
CA PHE A 81 -4.89 -3.61 11.42
C PHE A 81 -4.78 -3.17 9.96
N LYS A 82 -4.05 -3.93 9.15
CA LYS A 82 -3.88 -3.67 7.72
C LYS A 82 -5.20 -3.87 6.93
N THR A 83 -6.03 -4.82 7.35
CA THR A 83 -7.35 -5.04 6.75
C THR A 83 -8.32 -3.95 7.19
N GLU A 84 -8.29 -3.54 8.46
CA GLU A 84 -9.05 -2.38 8.94
C GLU A 84 -8.67 -1.11 8.18
N LEU A 85 -7.38 -0.88 7.89
CA LEU A 85 -6.92 0.26 7.10
C LEU A 85 -7.40 0.18 5.65
N SER A 86 -7.24 -0.98 4.99
CA SER A 86 -7.66 -1.18 3.61
C SER A 86 -9.18 -1.08 3.39
N GLN A 87 -9.98 -1.37 4.42
CA GLN A 87 -11.44 -1.29 4.38
C GLN A 87 -11.98 0.04 4.92
N SER A 88 -11.14 0.84 5.59
CA SER A 88 -11.60 2.09 6.18
C SER A 88 -11.85 3.16 5.12
N GLU A 89 -12.97 3.86 5.26
CA GLU A 89 -13.31 5.05 4.45
C GLU A 89 -12.39 6.24 4.72
N MET A 90 -11.51 6.14 5.73
CA MET A 90 -10.52 7.16 6.07
C MET A 90 -9.31 7.15 5.13
N PHE A 91 -9.14 6.09 4.33
CA PHE A 91 -8.07 6.00 3.36
C PHE A 91 -8.53 6.59 2.03
N ASP A 92 -7.69 7.41 1.40
CA ASP A 92 -8.09 8.08 0.18
C ASP A 92 -8.42 7.08 -0.94
N PRO A 93 -9.58 7.20 -1.60
CA PRO A 93 -9.97 6.34 -2.71
C PRO A 93 -8.90 6.15 -3.81
N PRO A 94 -8.17 7.19 -4.28
CA PRO A 94 -7.12 7.01 -5.29
C PRO A 94 -5.93 6.19 -4.79
N LEU A 95 -5.58 6.28 -3.49
CA LEU A 95 -4.52 5.46 -2.90
C LEU A 95 -5.00 4.02 -2.70
N GLN A 96 -6.26 3.84 -2.32
CA GLN A 96 -6.88 2.53 -2.15
C GLN A 96 -6.85 1.73 -3.46
N ALA A 97 -7.13 2.39 -4.60
CA ALA A 97 -7.04 1.77 -5.92
C ALA A 97 -5.62 1.34 -6.32
N LYS A 98 -4.58 1.85 -5.65
CA LYS A 98 -3.18 1.48 -5.88
C LYS A 98 -2.68 0.38 -4.97
N ILE A 99 -3.49 -0.15 -4.05
CA ILE A 99 -3.10 -1.26 -3.18
C ILE A 99 -2.93 -2.52 -4.04
N LEU A 100 -1.70 -3.02 -4.15
CA LEU A 100 -1.36 -4.23 -4.91
C LEU A 100 -1.61 -5.49 -4.09
N ASN A 101 -1.14 -5.49 -2.84
CA ASN A 101 -1.28 -6.65 -1.96
C ASN A 101 -1.16 -6.27 -0.48
N ILE A 102 -1.61 -7.20 0.37
CA ILE A 102 -1.54 -7.12 1.83
C ILE A 102 -0.72 -8.33 2.31
N VAL A 103 0.37 -8.09 3.04
CA VAL A 103 1.23 -9.18 3.54
C VAL A 103 1.29 -9.22 5.04
N ASP A 104 1.28 -10.44 5.56
CA ASP A 104 1.48 -10.74 6.97
C ASP A 104 2.96 -10.82 7.30
N VAL A 105 3.38 -10.03 8.28
CA VAL A 105 4.75 -10.09 8.80
C VAL A 105 4.68 -10.31 10.31
N SER A 106 5.44 -11.27 10.81
CA SER A 106 5.42 -11.67 12.22
C SER A 106 6.05 -10.63 13.17
N TYR A 107 6.96 -9.80 12.65
CA TYR A 107 7.70 -8.79 13.41
C TYR A 107 7.52 -7.41 12.78
N GLY A 108 7.51 -6.37 13.61
CA GLY A 108 7.48 -4.97 13.18
C GLY A 108 8.87 -4.35 13.06
N GLY A 109 8.93 -3.06 12.73
CA GLY A 109 10.17 -2.30 12.59
C GLY A 109 10.97 -2.68 11.34
N GLU A 110 12.28 -2.40 11.36
CA GLU A 110 13.17 -2.58 10.20
C GLU A 110 13.32 -4.05 9.80
N ASN A 111 13.39 -4.95 10.76
CA ASN A 111 13.47 -6.39 10.50
C ASN A 111 12.20 -6.91 9.81
N GLY A 112 11.05 -6.45 10.27
CA GLY A 112 9.76 -6.73 9.62
C GLY A 112 9.71 -6.17 8.20
N PHE A 113 10.19 -4.94 8.01
CA PHE A 113 10.24 -4.30 6.69
C PHE A 113 11.12 -5.07 5.70
N ASN A 114 12.30 -5.52 6.12
CA ASN A 114 13.17 -6.35 5.28
C ASN A 114 12.49 -7.66 4.89
N LYS A 115 11.81 -8.31 5.83
CA LYS A 115 11.09 -9.55 5.51
C LYS A 115 9.93 -9.32 4.55
N ALA A 116 9.22 -8.22 4.71
CA ALA A 116 8.15 -7.83 3.80
C ALA A 116 8.69 -7.67 2.37
N ILE A 117 9.82 -6.98 2.20
CA ILE A 117 10.47 -6.78 0.89
C ILE A 117 10.80 -8.12 0.20
N GLU A 118 11.33 -9.10 0.94
CA GLU A 118 11.61 -10.43 0.38
C GLU A 118 10.33 -11.08 -0.17
N LEU A 119 9.25 -11.06 0.61
CA LEU A 119 7.96 -11.62 0.20
C LEU A 119 7.35 -10.83 -0.98
N PHE A 120 7.60 -9.53 -1.06
CA PHE A 120 7.10 -8.71 -2.15
C PHE A 120 7.89 -8.85 -3.45
N ALA A 121 9.15 -9.29 -3.41
CA ALA A 121 9.95 -9.44 -4.61
C ALA A 121 9.28 -10.38 -5.63
N GLU A 122 8.71 -11.49 -5.17
CA GLU A 122 7.97 -12.46 -5.99
C GLU A 122 6.66 -11.87 -6.54
N ILE A 123 5.94 -11.08 -5.73
CA ILE A 123 4.70 -10.43 -6.15
C ILE A 123 5.00 -9.36 -7.21
N LEU A 124 6.07 -8.58 -7.03
CA LEU A 124 6.47 -7.52 -7.95
C LEU A 124 6.92 -8.07 -9.31
N SER A 125 7.55 -9.25 -9.37
CA SER A 125 7.83 -9.90 -10.65
C SER A 125 6.53 -10.21 -11.40
N ASN A 126 5.51 -10.71 -10.70
CA ASN A 126 4.21 -11.02 -11.32
C ASN A 126 3.50 -9.78 -11.86
N VAL A 127 3.61 -8.63 -11.20
CA VAL A 127 2.98 -7.37 -11.67
C VAL A 127 3.55 -6.94 -13.03
N LYS A 128 4.85 -7.08 -13.26
CA LYS A 128 5.47 -6.75 -14.56
C LYS A 128 4.92 -7.65 -15.66
N PHE A 129 4.85 -8.96 -15.42
CA PHE A 129 4.30 -9.91 -16.39
C PHE A 129 2.82 -9.63 -16.71
N ILE A 130 2.02 -9.24 -15.71
CA ILE A 130 0.61 -8.88 -15.93
C ILE A 130 0.50 -7.60 -16.79
N GLN A 131 1.35 -6.60 -16.54
CA GLN A 131 1.38 -5.37 -17.34
C GLN A 131 1.78 -5.65 -18.79
N GLU A 132 2.83 -6.44 -19.01
CA GLU A 132 3.29 -6.84 -20.35
C GLU A 132 2.22 -7.62 -21.09
N LYS A 133 1.61 -8.64 -20.45
CA LYS A 133 0.52 -9.41 -21.05
C LYS A 133 -0.68 -8.53 -21.40
N LYS A 134 -1.02 -7.55 -20.56
CA LYS A 134 -2.10 -6.60 -20.83
C LYS A 134 -1.77 -5.66 -21.98
N LEU A 135 -0.52 -5.22 -22.12
CA LEU A 135 -0.07 -4.37 -23.21
C LEU A 135 -0.13 -5.11 -24.55
N ILE A 136 0.39 -6.34 -24.57
CA ILE A 136 0.30 -7.24 -25.72
C ILE A 136 -1.16 -7.56 -26.06
N GLY A 137 -2.01 -7.80 -25.04
CA GLY A 137 -3.44 -8.02 -25.23
C GLY A 137 -4.13 -6.85 -25.94
N LYS A 138 -3.87 -5.62 -25.49
CA LYS A 138 -4.39 -4.41 -26.15
C LYS A 138 -3.93 -4.29 -27.60
N TYR A 139 -2.67 -4.62 -27.87
CA TYR A 139 -2.14 -4.61 -29.23
C TYR A 139 -2.89 -5.62 -30.13
N PHE A 140 -3.12 -6.84 -29.63
CA PHE A 140 -3.91 -7.83 -30.37
C PHE A 140 -5.39 -7.46 -30.50
N GLU A 141 -5.97 -6.76 -29.53
CA GLU A 141 -7.33 -6.24 -29.62
C GLU A 141 -7.46 -5.24 -30.79
N GLU A 142 -6.51 -4.32 -30.96
CA GLU A 142 -6.50 -3.36 -32.08
C GLU A 142 -6.35 -4.07 -33.44
N ILE A 143 -5.59 -5.17 -33.51
CA ILE A 143 -5.52 -6.02 -34.70
C ILE A 143 -6.88 -6.67 -34.97
N SER A 144 -7.51 -7.24 -33.93
CA SER A 144 -8.77 -7.97 -34.07
C SER A 144 -9.97 -7.08 -34.45
N GLN A 145 -9.94 -5.81 -34.04
CA GLN A 145 -11.00 -4.84 -34.31
C GLN A 145 -10.80 -4.07 -35.63
N GLU A 146 -9.72 -4.34 -36.36
CA GLU A 146 -9.36 -3.66 -37.64
C GLU A 146 -9.42 -2.13 -37.57
N THR A 147 -9.06 -1.54 -36.42
CA THR A 147 -9.12 -0.09 -36.19
C THR A 147 -8.05 0.69 -36.99
N GLY A 148 -7.11 -0.01 -37.62
CA GLY A 148 -5.99 0.55 -38.39
C GLY A 148 -4.92 1.23 -37.54
N LYS A 149 -5.00 1.13 -36.21
CA LYS A 149 -4.06 1.76 -35.26
C LYS A 149 -2.98 0.80 -34.77
N TYR A 150 -2.51 -0.08 -35.64
CA TYR A 150 -1.44 -1.02 -35.33
C TYR A 150 -0.47 -1.07 -36.52
N VAL A 151 0.81 -1.29 -36.22
CA VAL A 151 1.88 -1.50 -37.20
C VAL A 151 2.72 -2.67 -36.69
N PHE A 152 3.23 -3.50 -37.59
CA PHE A 152 4.09 -4.64 -37.28
C PHE A 152 5.17 -4.79 -38.36
N GLY A 153 6.35 -5.28 -37.98
CA GLY A 153 7.46 -5.50 -38.91
C GLY A 153 8.47 -4.36 -38.93
N VAL A 154 9.76 -4.70 -39.08
CA VAL A 154 10.89 -3.74 -38.97
C VAL A 154 10.89 -2.70 -40.10
N GLU A 155 10.30 -3.02 -41.25
CA GLU A 155 10.21 -2.11 -42.40
C GLU A 155 9.03 -1.13 -42.29
N ASP A 156 7.99 -1.51 -41.55
CA ASP A 156 6.76 -0.73 -41.43
C ASP A 156 6.70 0.11 -40.13
N THR A 157 7.39 -0.31 -39.05
CA THR A 157 7.50 0.39 -37.75
C THR A 157 8.53 1.52 -37.76
#